data_AF-A0A1D2MCM2-F1
#
_entry.id   AF-A0A1D2MCM2-F1
#
_cell.length_a   1.000
_cell.length_b   1.000
_cell.length_c   1.000
_cell.angle_alpha   90.00
_cell.angle_beta   90.00
_cell.angle_gamma   90.00
#
_symmetry.space_group_name_H-M   'P 1'
#
loop_
_entity.id
_entity.type
_entity.pdbx_description
1 polymer ?
#
loop_
_entity_poly.entity_id
_entity_poly.type
_entity_poly.pdbx_seq_one_letter_code
_entity_poly.pdbx_strand_id
1 'polypeptide(L)'
;MGKFLLLLGVLVIYATYLVHSEEEELYPNWQCHPGYDSSTESDEKGEGWVRWIMNKCKTEMDQFATYAPERICLKSCILQWHYITVWYGNGEYDSKLKAENEIAERLNYTFPDNTESRDKIAKSIHADCADLGSKLPVTTTCEERADFFACLEKAWSCSEEESTEKPAET
;
A
#
# COMPACT_ATOMS: atom_id res chain seq x y z
N MET A 1 3.77 -8.86 52.04
CA MET A 1 2.89 -8.12 51.10
C MET A 1 3.63 -7.43 49.95
N GLY A 2 4.93 -7.66 49.71
CA GLY A 2 5.69 -7.00 48.62
C GLY A 2 5.73 -7.73 47.26
N LYS A 3 5.32 -9.00 47.19
CA LYS A 3 5.39 -9.80 45.94
C LYS A 3 4.21 -9.59 44.99
N PHE A 4 3.06 -9.11 45.49
CA PHE A 4 1.87 -8.85 44.66
C PHE A 4 1.97 -7.55 43.85
N LEU A 5 2.72 -6.54 44.35
CA LEU A 5 2.90 -5.26 43.67
C LEU A 5 3.86 -5.35 42.47
N LEU A 6 4.84 -6.27 42.50
CA LEU A 6 5.75 -6.50 41.38
C LEU A 6 5.07 -7.14 40.17
N LEU A 7 4.13 -8.06 40.39
CA LEU A 7 3.39 -8.73 39.31
C LEU A 7 2.43 -7.78 38.58
N LEU A 8 1.79 -6.86 39.31
CA LEU A 8 0.94 -5.83 38.70
C LEU A 8 1.74 -4.82 37.88
N GLY A 9 2.93 -4.42 38.33
CA GLY A 9 3.81 -3.51 37.59
C GLY A 9 4.29 -4.10 36.26
N VAL A 10 4.67 -5.39 36.24
CA VAL A 10 5.09 -6.07 35.00
C VAL A 10 3.93 -6.22 34.01
N LEU A 11 2.72 -6.53 34.50
CA LEU A 11 1.52 -6.62 33.64
C LEU A 11 1.13 -5.28 33.01
N VAL A 12 1.25 -4.17 33.74
CA VAL A 12 0.97 -2.82 33.20
C VAL A 12 2.02 -2.42 32.16
N ILE A 13 3.30 -2.71 32.40
CA ILE A 13 4.38 -2.45 31.42
C ILE A 13 4.20 -3.31 30.17
N TYR A 14 3.81 -4.59 30.32
CA TYR A 14 3.56 -5.47 29.19
C TYR A 14 2.32 -5.04 28.38
N ALA A 15 1.26 -4.57 29.07
CA ALA A 15 0.07 -4.03 28.43
C ALA A 15 0.34 -2.70 27.71
N THR A 16 1.15 -1.80 28.27
CA THR A 16 1.54 -0.56 27.56
C THR A 16 2.50 -0.80 26.41
N TYR A 17 3.36 -1.82 26.50
CA TYR A 17 4.21 -2.25 25.38
C TYR A 17 3.41 -2.85 24.22
N LEU A 18 2.41 -3.69 24.52
CA LEU A 18 1.49 -4.25 23.51
C LEU A 18 0.65 -3.16 22.82
N VAL A 19 0.26 -2.10 23.53
CA VAL A 19 -0.49 -0.97 22.95
C VAL A 19 0.39 -0.06 22.05
N HIS A 20 1.73 -0.15 22.16
CA HIS A 20 2.65 0.71 21.40
C HIS A 20 3.28 0.07 20.15
N SER A 21 3.08 -1.22 19.85
CA SER A 21 3.87 -1.89 18.81
C SER A 21 3.11 -2.72 17.77
N GLU A 22 1.83 -2.43 17.53
CA GLU A 22 1.30 -2.71 16.18
C GLU A 22 1.77 -1.54 15.31
N GLU A 23 3.01 -1.62 14.82
CA GLU A 23 3.38 -0.82 13.66
C GLU A 23 2.38 -1.15 12.57
N GLU A 24 1.60 -0.15 12.19
CA GLU A 24 0.61 -0.33 11.16
C GLU A 24 1.28 -0.79 9.87
N GLU A 25 0.85 -1.95 9.37
CA GLU A 25 1.36 -2.52 8.14
C GLU A 25 1.06 -1.56 6.98
N LEU A 26 2.12 -1.12 6.29
CA LEU A 26 1.99 -0.20 5.17
C LEU A 26 1.32 -0.88 3.98
N TYR A 27 0.44 -0.15 3.30
CA TYR A 27 -0.15 -0.59 2.04
C TYR A 27 -0.05 0.53 1.00
N PRO A 28 0.54 0.29 -0.18
CA PRO A 28 1.41 -0.86 -0.51
C PRO A 28 2.67 -0.91 0.37
N ASN A 29 3.20 -2.11 0.63
CA ASN A 29 4.51 -2.26 1.28
C ASN A 29 5.60 -2.42 0.22
N TRP A 30 6.40 -1.37 0.05
CA TRP A 30 7.52 -1.34 -0.89
C TRP A 30 8.89 -1.25 -0.22
N GLN A 31 8.96 -1.41 1.10
CA GLN A 31 10.18 -1.20 1.89
C GLN A 31 11.36 -2.08 1.46
N CYS A 32 11.09 -3.20 0.81
CA CYS A 32 12.09 -4.16 0.36
C CYS A 32 12.70 -3.82 -1.00
N HIS A 33 12.16 -2.83 -1.73
CA HIS A 33 12.70 -2.41 -3.02
C HIS A 33 13.81 -1.35 -2.85
N PRO A 34 14.93 -1.45 -3.59
CA PRO A 34 15.98 -0.44 -3.55
C PRO A 34 15.46 0.97 -3.84
N GLY A 35 15.96 1.96 -3.10
CA GLY A 35 15.58 3.36 -3.28
C GLY A 35 14.21 3.75 -2.75
N TYR A 36 13.52 2.85 -2.04
CA TYR A 36 12.32 3.21 -1.28
C TYR A 36 12.67 4.28 -0.23
N ASP A 37 11.96 5.40 -0.26
CA ASP A 37 12.13 6.49 0.69
C ASP A 37 10.83 6.77 1.45
N SER A 38 10.79 6.31 2.70
CA SER A 38 9.67 6.58 3.62
C SER A 38 9.61 8.02 4.10
N SER A 39 10.61 8.85 3.79
CA SER A 39 10.71 10.24 4.24
C SER A 39 10.41 11.26 3.16
N THR A 40 10.10 10.85 1.92
CA THR A 40 9.67 11.77 0.87
C THR A 40 8.41 12.50 1.35
N GLU A 41 8.60 13.76 1.77
CA GLU A 41 7.61 14.54 2.49
C GLU A 41 6.39 14.83 1.61
N SER A 42 5.21 14.65 2.19
CA SER A 42 3.94 14.76 1.46
C SER A 42 2.98 15.80 2.05
N ASP A 43 3.27 16.30 3.25
CA ASP A 43 2.51 17.33 3.92
C ASP A 43 3.36 18.20 4.86
N GLU A 44 2.72 19.21 5.45
CA GLU A 44 3.35 20.16 6.38
C GLU A 44 3.77 19.53 7.73
N LYS A 45 3.44 18.25 7.97
CA LYS A 45 3.76 17.52 9.20
C LYS A 45 4.99 16.62 9.07
N GLY A 46 5.59 16.54 7.87
CA GLY A 46 6.74 15.69 7.60
C GLY A 46 6.38 14.21 7.53
N GLU A 47 5.10 13.87 7.28
CA GLU A 47 4.73 12.47 7.07
C GLU A 47 5.19 12.01 5.68
N GLY A 48 5.81 10.83 5.65
CA GLY A 48 6.17 10.15 4.41
C GLY A 48 4.96 9.82 3.55
N TRP A 49 5.11 9.98 2.23
CA TRP A 49 4.04 9.84 1.23
C TRP A 49 3.08 8.66 1.43
N VAL A 50 3.60 7.43 1.60
CA VAL A 50 2.77 6.22 1.78
C VAL A 50 1.90 6.32 3.05
N ARG A 51 2.50 6.73 4.17
CA ARG A 51 1.81 6.85 5.46
C ARG A 51 0.75 7.94 5.43
N TRP A 52 1.08 9.08 4.81
CA TRP A 52 0.14 10.16 4.64
C TRP A 52 -1.09 9.73 3.83
N ILE A 53 -0.90 9.00 2.72
CA ILE A 53 -2.02 8.43 1.95
C ILE A 53 -2.89 7.52 2.81
N MET A 54 -2.28 6.62 3.58
CA MET A 54 -3.04 5.71 4.45
C MET A 54 -3.89 6.49 5.46
N ASN A 55 -3.29 7.45 6.16
CA ASN A 55 -3.99 8.30 7.14
C ASN A 55 -5.11 9.12 6.49
N LYS A 56 -4.84 9.67 5.31
CA LYS A 56 -5.82 10.41 4.53
C LYS A 56 -7.01 9.53 4.15
N CYS A 57 -6.75 8.35 3.57
CA CYS A 57 -7.81 7.45 3.17
C CYS A 57 -8.66 6.98 4.36
N LYS A 58 -8.05 6.66 5.51
CA LYS A 58 -8.83 6.33 6.73
C LYS A 58 -9.78 7.45 7.14
N THR A 59 -9.33 8.70 7.04
CA THR A 59 -10.15 9.87 7.39
C THR A 59 -11.26 10.10 6.36
N GLU A 60 -10.98 9.88 5.08
CA GLU A 60 -11.94 10.05 3.99
C GLU A 60 -12.93 8.87 3.88
N MET A 61 -12.63 7.70 4.47
CA MET A 61 -13.51 6.51 4.42
C MET A 61 -14.93 6.80 4.93
N ASP A 62 -15.07 7.59 5.99
CA ASP A 62 -16.39 7.96 6.53
C ASP A 62 -17.23 8.74 5.52
N GLN A 63 -16.58 9.54 4.67
CA GLN A 63 -17.25 10.28 3.60
C GLN A 63 -17.68 9.32 2.49
N PHE A 64 -16.79 8.41 2.07
CA PHE A 64 -17.09 7.44 1.02
C PHE A 64 -18.18 6.44 1.40
N ALA A 65 -18.28 6.08 2.69
CA ALA A 65 -19.32 5.22 3.23
C ALA A 65 -20.74 5.76 2.97
N THR A 66 -20.87 7.08 2.79
CA THR A 66 -22.17 7.72 2.51
C THR A 66 -22.59 7.57 1.03
N TYR A 67 -21.63 7.52 0.10
CA TYR A 67 -21.90 7.55 -1.34
C TYR A 67 -21.84 6.18 -2.02
N ALA A 68 -20.95 5.29 -1.56
CA ALA A 68 -20.76 3.97 -2.15
C ALA A 68 -20.09 2.98 -1.17
N PRO A 69 -20.75 2.65 -0.04
CA PRO A 69 -20.14 1.96 1.11
C PRO A 69 -19.51 0.59 0.78
N GLU A 70 -20.08 -0.13 -0.18
CA GLU A 70 -19.59 -1.46 -0.55
C GLU A 70 -18.60 -1.43 -1.73
N ARG A 71 -18.53 -0.32 -2.46
CA ARG A 71 -17.72 -0.20 -3.68
C ARG A 71 -16.39 0.51 -3.46
N ILE A 72 -16.29 1.35 -2.43
CA ILE A 72 -15.05 2.06 -2.07
C ILE A 72 -14.62 1.56 -0.70
N CYS A 73 -13.41 1.01 -0.63
CA CYS A 73 -12.74 0.60 0.60
C CYS A 73 -11.36 1.24 0.70
N LEU A 74 -10.71 1.07 1.86
CA LEU A 74 -9.40 1.63 2.14
C LEU A 74 -8.38 1.35 1.02
N LYS A 75 -8.28 0.10 0.56
CA LYS A 75 -7.37 -0.28 -0.53
C LYS A 75 -7.68 0.47 -1.84
N SER A 76 -8.96 0.63 -2.19
CA SER A 76 -9.35 1.36 -3.40
C SER A 76 -8.95 2.83 -3.34
N CYS A 77 -9.16 3.48 -2.17
CA CYS A 77 -8.72 4.86 -1.95
C CYS A 77 -7.20 4.99 -2.06
N ILE A 78 -6.44 4.09 -1.41
CA ILE A 78 -4.98 4.13 -1.43
C ILE A 78 -4.44 3.97 -2.85
N LEU A 79 -4.96 2.99 -3.61
CA LEU A 79 -4.57 2.74 -4.99
C LEU A 79 -4.84 3.94 -5.91
N GLN A 80 -5.90 4.70 -5.64
CA GLN A 80 -6.15 5.93 -6.38
C GLN A 80 -5.13 7.02 -6.05
N TRP A 81 -4.80 7.22 -4.78
CA TRP A 81 -3.82 8.25 -4.39
C TRP A 81 -2.43 7.96 -4.94
N HIS A 82 -2.07 6.68 -5.03
CA HIS A 82 -0.88 6.18 -5.74
C HIS A 82 -1.04 6.13 -7.26
N TYR A 83 -2.16 6.58 -7.81
CA TYR A 83 -2.42 6.64 -9.25
C TYR A 83 -2.21 5.30 -9.98
N ILE A 84 -2.51 4.19 -9.29
CA ILE A 84 -2.40 2.83 -9.83
C ILE A 84 -3.66 2.46 -10.61
N THR A 85 -4.82 2.93 -10.14
CA THR A 85 -6.14 2.60 -10.71
C THR A 85 -6.88 3.85 -11.15
N VAL A 86 -7.89 3.66 -12.00
CA VAL A 86 -8.70 4.76 -12.52
C VAL A 86 -9.78 5.16 -11.52
N TRP A 87 -9.92 6.47 -11.30
CA TRP A 87 -11.03 7.04 -10.55
C TRP A 87 -11.70 8.12 -11.37
N TYR A 88 -13.02 8.09 -11.39
CA TYR A 88 -13.84 9.06 -12.07
C TYR A 88 -14.31 10.13 -11.08
N GLY A 89 -14.31 11.40 -11.51
CA GLY A 89 -14.68 12.55 -10.66
C GLY A 89 -16.12 12.55 -10.13
N ASN A 90 -16.95 11.57 -10.53
CA ASN A 90 -18.27 11.29 -9.97
C ASN A 90 -18.24 10.37 -8.73
N GLY A 91 -17.05 10.02 -8.23
CA GLY A 91 -16.88 9.11 -7.09
C GLY A 91 -16.96 7.63 -7.47
N GLU A 92 -16.80 7.30 -8.76
CA GLU A 92 -16.72 5.91 -9.20
C GLU A 92 -15.26 5.43 -9.27
N TYR A 93 -15.01 4.27 -8.67
CA TYR A 93 -13.75 3.55 -8.71
C TYR A 93 -13.79 2.50 -9.84
N ASP A 94 -12.75 2.49 -10.67
CA ASP A 94 -12.56 1.49 -11.71
C ASP A 94 -11.28 0.70 -11.44
N SER A 95 -11.41 -0.63 -11.37
CA SER A 95 -10.29 -1.55 -11.16
C SER A 95 -9.33 -1.60 -12.34
N LYS A 96 -9.64 -0.94 -13.46
CA LYS A 96 -8.71 -0.74 -14.56
C LYS A 96 -7.44 -0.02 -14.09
N LEU A 97 -6.30 -0.61 -14.43
CA LEU A 97 -4.99 -0.01 -14.19
C LEU A 97 -4.79 1.22 -15.07
N LYS A 98 -4.07 2.20 -14.51
CA LYS A 98 -3.45 3.28 -15.27
C LYS A 98 -2.38 2.72 -16.21
N ALA A 99 -1.97 3.50 -17.20
CA ALA A 99 -0.90 3.06 -18.11
C ALA A 99 0.39 2.85 -17.31
N GLU A 100 1.20 1.87 -17.70
CA GLU A 100 2.45 1.50 -16.98
C GLU A 100 3.34 2.72 -16.71
N ASN A 101 3.51 3.61 -17.69
CA ASN A 101 4.32 4.82 -17.54
C ASN A 101 3.72 5.84 -16.56
N GLU A 102 2.38 5.93 -16.46
CA GLU A 102 1.71 6.81 -15.48
C GLU A 102 1.91 6.29 -14.05
N ILE A 103 1.87 4.96 -13.88
CA ILE A 103 2.16 4.31 -12.59
C ILE A 103 3.62 4.56 -12.20
N ALA A 104 4.56 4.29 -13.11
CA ALA A 104 5.99 4.52 -12.86
C ALA A 104 6.30 5.98 -12.52
N GLU A 105 5.72 6.93 -13.24
CA GLU A 105 5.86 8.36 -12.95
C GLU A 105 5.34 8.72 -11.56
N ARG A 106 4.20 8.14 -11.13
CA ARG A 106 3.67 8.38 -9.80
C ARG A 106 4.53 7.77 -8.70
N LEU A 107 5.21 6.66 -8.96
CA LEU A 107 6.14 6.05 -8.01
C LEU A 107 7.38 6.92 -7.74
N ASN A 108 7.61 8.00 -8.49
CA ASN A 108 8.66 9.00 -8.17
C ASN A 108 8.53 9.58 -6.75
N TYR A 109 7.31 9.67 -6.20
CA TYR A 109 7.07 10.15 -4.84
C TYR A 109 7.48 9.15 -3.75
N THR A 110 7.82 7.93 -4.12
CA THR A 110 8.21 6.86 -3.19
C THR A 110 9.62 6.33 -3.49
N PHE A 111 10.09 6.54 -4.72
CA PHE A 111 11.40 6.14 -5.21
C PHE A 111 12.03 7.31 -5.99
N PRO A 112 12.35 8.44 -5.35
CA PRO A 112 12.79 9.64 -6.07
C PRO A 112 14.04 9.39 -6.93
N ASP A 113 14.98 8.61 -6.40
CA ASP A 113 16.29 8.38 -7.01
C ASP A 113 16.48 7.00 -7.65
N ASN A 114 15.41 6.19 -7.77
CA ASN A 114 15.52 4.83 -8.30
C ASN A 114 14.48 4.51 -9.39
N THR A 115 14.85 4.79 -10.64
CA THR A 115 14.02 4.46 -11.82
C THR A 115 13.80 2.96 -12.00
N GLU A 116 14.81 2.14 -11.71
CA GLU A 116 14.73 0.70 -11.93
C GLU A 116 13.63 0.05 -11.09
N SER A 117 13.57 0.37 -9.79
CA SER A 117 12.52 -0.11 -8.90
C SER A 117 11.14 0.36 -9.36
N ARG A 118 10.99 1.63 -9.76
CA ARG A 118 9.72 2.19 -10.26
C ARG A 118 9.21 1.43 -11.48
N ASP A 119 10.06 1.28 -12.48
CA ASP A 119 9.72 0.64 -13.75
C ASP A 119 9.43 -0.85 -13.53
N LYS A 120 10.24 -1.53 -12.71
CA LYS A 120 10.05 -2.94 -12.35
C LYS A 120 8.69 -3.15 -11.69
N ILE A 121 8.34 -2.34 -10.68
CA ILE A 121 7.05 -2.44 -9.97
C ILE A 121 5.89 -2.16 -10.92
N ALA A 122 5.94 -1.06 -11.68
CA ALA A 122 4.86 -0.69 -12.61
C ALA A 122 4.63 -1.78 -13.66
N LYS A 123 5.72 -2.33 -14.22
CA LYS A 123 5.67 -3.42 -15.17
C LYS A 123 5.08 -4.70 -14.56
N SER A 124 5.51 -5.09 -13.35
CA SER A 124 4.95 -6.28 -12.68
C SER A 124 3.45 -6.14 -12.40
N ILE A 125 3.01 -4.97 -11.91
CA ILE A 125 1.59 -4.67 -11.70
C ILE A 125 0.78 -4.88 -12.99
N HIS A 126 1.27 -4.36 -14.10
CA HIS A 126 0.57 -4.43 -15.38
C HIS A 126 0.63 -5.82 -16.02
N ALA A 127 1.77 -6.52 -15.90
CA ALA A 127 1.94 -7.87 -16.42
C ALA A 127 1.05 -8.88 -15.70
N ASP A 128 0.93 -8.76 -14.38
CA ASP A 128 0.25 -9.76 -13.56
C ASP A 128 -1.24 -9.47 -13.38
N CYS A 129 -1.64 -8.19 -13.30
CA CYS A 129 -2.97 -7.81 -12.79
C CYS A 129 -3.88 -7.05 -13.76
N ALA A 130 -3.39 -6.62 -14.94
CA ALA A 130 -4.19 -5.81 -15.86
C ALA A 130 -5.46 -6.52 -16.35
N ASP A 131 -5.38 -7.82 -16.64
CA ASP A 131 -6.50 -8.61 -17.11
C ASP A 131 -7.61 -8.72 -16.05
N LEU A 132 -7.22 -8.97 -14.78
CA LEU A 132 -8.16 -9.01 -13.65
C LEU A 132 -8.90 -7.68 -13.50
N GLY A 133 -8.17 -6.56 -13.45
CA GLY A 133 -8.75 -5.23 -13.32
C GLY A 133 -9.72 -4.89 -14.45
N SER A 134 -9.37 -5.24 -15.69
CA SER A 134 -10.18 -4.93 -16.89
C SER A 134 -11.50 -5.68 -16.99
N LYS A 135 -11.63 -6.81 -16.28
CA LYS A 135 -12.83 -7.67 -16.29
C LYS A 135 -13.86 -7.28 -15.23
N LEU A 136 -13.47 -6.46 -14.26
CA LEU A 136 -14.32 -6.08 -13.13
C LEU A 136 -15.13 -4.83 -13.48
N PRO A 137 -16.48 -4.89 -13.46
CA PRO A 137 -17.32 -3.70 -13.65
C PRO A 137 -17.04 -2.62 -12.60
N VAL A 138 -17.30 -1.35 -12.93
CA VAL A 138 -17.20 -0.22 -11.97
C VAL A 138 -18.13 -0.39 -10.75
N THR A 139 -19.19 -1.19 -10.88
CA THR A 139 -20.15 -1.48 -9.81
C THR A 139 -19.70 -2.58 -8.86
N THR A 140 -18.58 -3.25 -9.14
CA THR A 140 -18.03 -4.33 -8.31
C THR A 140 -17.83 -3.83 -6.87
N THR A 141 -18.09 -4.68 -5.89
CA THR A 141 -17.83 -4.38 -4.48
C THR A 141 -16.35 -4.59 -4.14
N CYS A 142 -15.90 -4.11 -2.99
CA CYS A 142 -14.54 -4.39 -2.54
C CYS A 142 -14.28 -5.86 -2.21
N GLU A 143 -15.30 -6.60 -1.76
CA GLU A 143 -15.19 -8.04 -1.51
C GLU A 143 -14.91 -8.81 -2.80
N GLU A 144 -15.67 -8.49 -3.86
CA GLU A 144 -15.49 -9.10 -5.19
C GLU A 144 -14.16 -8.71 -5.85
N ARG A 145 -13.46 -7.67 -5.35
CA ARG A 145 -12.12 -7.27 -5.80
C ARG A 145 -10.98 -7.97 -5.06
N ALA A 146 -11.27 -8.89 -4.14
CA ALA A 146 -10.23 -9.52 -3.32
C ALA A 146 -9.08 -10.10 -4.15
N ASP A 147 -9.38 -10.83 -5.23
CA ASP A 147 -8.36 -11.42 -6.12
C ASP A 147 -7.51 -10.37 -6.84
N PHE A 148 -8.12 -9.24 -7.23
CA PHE A 148 -7.39 -8.13 -7.83
C PHE A 148 -6.44 -7.47 -6.82
N PHE A 149 -6.88 -7.23 -5.59
CA PHE A 149 -6.01 -6.69 -4.54
C PHE A 149 -4.88 -7.65 -4.17
N ALA A 150 -5.15 -8.95 -4.08
CA ALA A 150 -4.14 -9.97 -3.83
C ALA A 150 -3.12 -10.07 -4.97
N CYS A 151 -3.56 -9.93 -6.22
CA CYS A 151 -2.67 -9.87 -7.37
C CYS A 151 -1.71 -8.68 -7.25
N LEU A 152 -2.25 -7.49 -6.96
CA LEU A 152 -1.46 -6.27 -6.82
C LEU A 152 -0.42 -6.40 -5.69
N GLU A 153 -0.82 -6.94 -4.54
CA GLU A 153 0.07 -7.23 -3.42
C GLU A 153 1.25 -8.11 -3.81
N LYS A 154 0.98 -9.18 -4.57
CA LYS A 154 2.01 -10.06 -5.09
C LYS A 154 2.91 -9.34 -6.09
N ALA A 155 2.33 -8.59 -7.03
CA ALA A 155 3.06 -7.98 -8.14
C ALA A 155 4.10 -6.95 -7.67
N TRP A 156 3.83 -6.22 -6.60
CA TRP A 156 4.79 -5.28 -6.02
C TRP A 156 5.53 -5.81 -4.80
N SER A 157 5.24 -7.03 -4.35
CA SER A 157 6.02 -7.67 -3.28
C SER A 157 7.43 -8.00 -3.78
N CYS A 158 8.39 -8.10 -2.87
CA CYS A 158 9.69 -8.62 -3.22
C CYS A 158 9.62 -10.15 -3.30
N SER A 159 9.85 -10.72 -4.47
CA SER A 159 10.06 -12.16 -4.62
C SER A 159 11.37 -12.56 -3.94
N GLU A 160 11.38 -13.63 -3.14
CA GLU A 160 12.58 -14.14 -2.44
C GLU A 160 13.70 -14.63 -3.39
N GLU A 161 13.47 -14.70 -4.69
CA GLU A 161 14.35 -15.35 -5.67
C GLU A 161 15.57 -14.52 -6.12
N GLU A 162 15.70 -13.25 -5.73
CA GLU A 162 16.83 -12.39 -6.15
C GLU A 162 18.09 -12.52 -5.28
N SER A 163 18.15 -13.50 -4.36
CA SER A 163 19.30 -13.70 -3.44
C SER A 163 20.37 -14.70 -3.91
N THR A 164 20.26 -15.26 -5.12
CA THR A 164 21.21 -16.29 -5.61
C THR A 164 21.77 -16.02 -7.01
N GLU A 165 22.35 -14.84 -7.24
CA GLU A 165 23.35 -14.72 -8.31
C GLU A 165 24.61 -14.04 -7.80
N LYS A 166 25.44 -14.84 -7.12
CA LYS A 166 26.84 -14.50 -6.89
C LYS A 166 27.57 -14.77 -8.22
N PRO A 167 28.29 -13.80 -8.80
CA PRO A 167 29.08 -14.07 -10.00
C PRO A 167 30.17 -15.08 -9.66
N ALA A 168 30.22 -16.17 -10.42
CA ALA A 168 31.34 -17.09 -10.41
C ALA A 168 32.54 -16.37 -11.02
N GLU A 169 33.51 -16.00 -10.18
CA GLU A 169 34.84 -15.58 -10.62
C GLU A 169 35.51 -16.78 -11.31
N THR A 170 35.91 -16.61 -12.57
CA THR A 170 36.92 -17.46 -13.24
C THR A 170 37.90 -16.58 -13.99
#